data_AF-A0A1Z9XC74-F1
#
_entry.id   AF-A0A1Z9XC74-F1
#
_cell.length_a   1.000
_cell.length_b   1.000
_cell.length_c   1.000
_cell.angle_alpha   90.00
_cell.angle_beta   90.00
_cell.angle_gamma   90.00
#
_symmetry.space_group_name_H-M   'P 1'
#
loop_
_entity.id
_entity.type
_entity.pdbx_description
1 polymer ?
#
loop_
_entity_poly.entity_id
_entity_poly.type
_entity_poly.pdbx_seq_one_letter_code
_entity_poly.pdbx_strand_id
1 'polypeptide(L)'
;MATTEQFLTSGSATTSYTFSIDKIKDSDIKVKVNGSNLTYTTSTPSAGQYKISGSGITLGTAVDAIHVYRETELENGDSATYVAGSSIRAADLNANHKLVRFASQEQNQIVTTEDIRDSAITSAQIKDGTIVDGDISSTAEIAVNKLAQSGTNRQVLQTNGTNVE
;
A
#
# COMPACT_ATOMS: atom_id res chain seq x y z
N MET A 1 18.26 5.91 -3.64
CA MET A 1 17.37 5.13 -2.75
C MET A 1 17.04 3.83 -3.46
N ALA A 2 16.92 2.69 -2.77
CA ALA A 2 16.53 1.44 -3.42
C ALA A 2 15.06 1.52 -3.83
N THR A 3 14.71 1.03 -5.01
CA THR A 3 13.30 0.89 -5.43
C THR A 3 12.72 -0.35 -4.74
N THR A 4 11.69 -0.15 -3.93
CA THR A 4 10.99 -1.23 -3.20
C THR A 4 9.55 -1.42 -3.65
N GLU A 5 9.03 -0.51 -4.47
CA GLU A 5 7.70 -0.57 -5.05
C GLU A 5 7.66 0.13 -6.42
N GLN A 6 6.65 -0.21 -7.20
CA GLN A 6 6.39 0.36 -8.51
C GLN A 6 4.89 0.28 -8.81
N PHE A 7 4.34 1.39 -9.29
CA PHE A 7 2.98 1.46 -9.82
C PHE A 7 3.03 1.30 -11.33
N LEU A 8 2.25 0.38 -11.85
CA LEU A 8 2.15 0.07 -13.27
C LEU A 8 0.73 0.34 -13.74
N THR A 9 0.63 0.93 -14.91
CA THR A 9 -0.61 1.09 -15.66
C THR A 9 -0.42 0.46 -17.03
N SER A 10 -1.46 -0.19 -17.55
CA SER A 10 -1.48 -0.64 -18.95
C SER A 10 -2.79 -0.28 -19.61
N GLY A 11 -2.80 -0.39 -20.93
CA GLY A 11 -4.06 -0.49 -21.67
C GLY A 11 -4.76 -1.81 -21.37
N SER A 12 -6.09 -1.73 -21.28
CA SER A 12 -7.04 -2.79 -21.00
C SER A 12 -6.91 -3.95 -22.02
N ALA A 13 -6.01 -4.92 -21.74
CA ALA A 13 -5.86 -6.23 -22.42
C ALA A 13 -4.55 -6.95 -22.03
N THR A 14 -3.57 -6.24 -21.47
CA THR A 14 -2.26 -6.82 -21.15
C THR A 14 -2.30 -7.60 -19.84
N THR A 15 -1.68 -8.78 -19.81
CA THR A 15 -1.46 -9.57 -18.58
C THR A 15 0.00 -9.70 -18.20
N SER A 16 0.92 -9.23 -19.04
CA SER A 16 2.35 -9.36 -18.85
C SER A 16 3.00 -8.00 -18.65
N TYR A 17 3.75 -7.86 -17.56
CA TYR A 17 4.39 -6.62 -17.15
C TYR A 17 5.82 -6.88 -16.72
N THR A 18 6.60 -5.82 -16.59
CA THR A 18 7.94 -5.87 -16.01
C THR A 18 8.03 -4.93 -14.82
N PHE A 19 8.91 -5.26 -13.89
CA PHE A 19 9.21 -4.44 -12.72
C PHE A 19 10.73 -4.38 -12.49
N SER A 20 11.18 -3.36 -11.78
CA SER A 20 12.61 -3.18 -11.45
C SER A 20 12.82 -3.06 -9.94
N ILE A 21 12.52 -4.15 -9.23
CA ILE A 21 12.69 -4.27 -7.77
C ILE A 21 13.60 -5.47 -7.50
N ASP A 22 14.71 -5.25 -6.78
CA ASP A 22 15.60 -6.34 -6.35
C ASP A 22 14.87 -7.25 -5.36
N LYS A 23 15.09 -8.57 -5.41
CA LYS A 23 14.42 -9.55 -4.53
C LYS A 23 15.39 -10.64 -4.06
N ILE A 24 15.01 -11.39 -3.02
CA ILE A 24 15.74 -12.59 -2.60
C ILE A 24 15.14 -13.79 -3.34
N LYS A 25 13.80 -13.87 -3.39
CA LYS A 25 13.04 -14.87 -4.14
C LYS A 25 11.80 -14.26 -4.79
N ASP A 26 11.19 -15.01 -5.70
CA ASP A 26 10.02 -14.57 -6.46
C ASP A 26 8.80 -14.23 -5.58
N SER A 27 8.61 -14.95 -4.48
CA SER A 27 7.48 -14.75 -3.56
C SER A 27 7.59 -13.49 -2.68
N ASP A 28 8.76 -12.85 -2.64
CA ASP A 28 8.94 -11.57 -1.93
C ASP A 28 8.28 -10.42 -2.70
N ILE A 29 8.03 -10.60 -3.99
CA ILE A 29 7.30 -9.61 -4.79
C ILE A 29 5.82 -9.86 -4.63
N LYS A 30 5.13 -8.88 -4.04
CA LYS A 30 3.69 -8.84 -3.86
C LYS A 30 3.06 -7.96 -4.93
N VAL A 31 1.84 -8.31 -5.32
CA VAL A 31 1.08 -7.57 -6.32
C VAL A 31 -0.32 -7.28 -5.78
N LYS A 32 -0.70 -6.00 -5.80
CA LYS A 32 -2.04 -5.50 -5.56
C LYS A 32 -2.64 -5.00 -6.87
N VAL A 33 -3.95 -5.16 -7.00
CA VAL A 33 -4.76 -4.61 -8.08
C VAL A 33 -5.95 -3.91 -7.48
N ASN A 34 -6.16 -2.63 -7.81
CA ASN A 34 -7.26 -1.82 -7.28
C ASN A 34 -7.37 -1.92 -5.74
N GLY A 35 -6.22 -1.87 -5.03
CA GLY A 35 -6.13 -2.02 -3.58
C GLY A 35 -6.28 -3.47 -3.05
N SER A 36 -6.65 -4.43 -3.89
CA SER A 36 -6.82 -5.83 -3.48
C SER A 36 -5.56 -6.66 -3.71
N ASN A 37 -5.11 -7.42 -2.71
CA ASN A 37 -3.98 -8.33 -2.84
C ASN A 37 -4.30 -9.48 -3.81
N LEU A 38 -3.37 -9.79 -4.72
CA LEU A 38 -3.41 -11.01 -5.52
C LEU A 38 -2.65 -12.15 -4.82
N THR A 39 -2.93 -13.38 -5.24
CA THR A 39 -2.23 -14.58 -4.74
C THR A 39 -1.08 -14.97 -5.65
N TYR A 40 0.12 -15.12 -5.09
CA TYR A 40 1.29 -15.63 -5.82
C TYR A 40 1.11 -17.11 -6.17
N THR A 41 1.43 -17.48 -7.41
CA THR A 41 1.51 -18.87 -7.86
C THR A 41 2.76 -19.12 -8.70
N THR A 42 3.24 -20.36 -8.68
CA THR A 42 4.31 -20.84 -9.57
C THR A 42 3.78 -21.43 -10.88
N SER A 43 2.47 -21.74 -10.94
CA SER A 43 1.78 -22.25 -12.13
C SER A 43 1.20 -21.12 -12.99
N THR A 44 0.47 -21.47 -14.05
CA THR A 44 -0.26 -20.49 -14.86
C THR A 44 -1.32 -19.78 -13.99
N PRO A 45 -1.27 -18.44 -13.83
CA PRO A 45 -2.16 -17.72 -12.95
C PRO A 45 -3.60 -17.70 -13.47
N SER A 46 -4.56 -17.95 -12.58
CA SER A 46 -5.99 -17.71 -12.79
C SER A 46 -6.40 -16.32 -12.29
N ALA A 47 -7.67 -15.92 -12.50
CA ALA A 47 -8.18 -14.65 -11.97
C ALA A 47 -7.89 -14.52 -10.45
N GLY A 48 -7.44 -13.33 -10.02
CA GLY A 48 -7.02 -13.09 -8.64
C GLY A 48 -5.60 -13.59 -8.31
N GLN A 49 -4.87 -14.15 -9.28
CA GLN A 49 -3.52 -14.68 -9.08
C GLN A 49 -2.51 -13.97 -9.99
N TYR A 50 -1.24 -14.08 -9.59
CA TYR A 50 -0.10 -13.65 -10.38
C TYR A 50 1.05 -14.62 -10.26
N LYS A 51 1.94 -14.58 -11.25
CA LYS A 51 3.21 -15.29 -11.27
C LYS A 51 4.34 -14.29 -11.50
N ILE A 52 5.48 -14.56 -10.87
CA ILE A 52 6.74 -13.87 -11.12
C ILE A 52 7.70 -14.80 -11.85
N SER A 53 8.44 -14.28 -12.82
CA SER A 53 9.51 -14.99 -13.51
C SER A 53 10.61 -14.00 -13.90
N GLY A 54 11.76 -14.04 -13.21
CA GLY A 54 12.78 -13.00 -13.36
C GLY A 54 12.19 -11.64 -13.01
N SER A 55 12.34 -10.64 -13.89
CA SER A 55 11.74 -9.31 -13.73
C SER A 55 10.33 -9.18 -14.33
N GLY A 56 9.72 -10.30 -14.74
CA GLY A 56 8.39 -10.35 -15.34
C GLY A 56 7.30 -10.67 -14.33
N ILE A 57 6.14 -10.04 -14.49
CA ILE A 57 4.87 -10.36 -13.84
C ILE A 57 3.92 -10.90 -14.91
N THR A 58 3.22 -11.98 -14.59
CA THR A 58 2.07 -12.47 -15.36
C THR A 58 0.85 -12.49 -14.46
N LEU A 59 -0.20 -11.76 -14.83
CA LEU A 59 -1.49 -11.74 -14.15
C LEU A 59 -2.45 -12.75 -14.79
N GLY A 60 -3.37 -13.31 -14.00
CA GLY A 60 -4.42 -14.17 -14.56
C GLY A 60 -5.53 -13.42 -15.30
N THR A 61 -5.63 -12.10 -15.10
CA THR A 61 -6.59 -11.21 -15.75
C THR A 61 -5.96 -9.85 -16.03
N ALA A 62 -6.31 -9.22 -17.15
CA ALA A 62 -5.85 -7.87 -17.51
C ALA A 62 -6.51 -6.81 -16.64
N VAL A 63 -5.75 -5.79 -16.22
CA VAL A 63 -6.16 -4.75 -15.26
C VAL A 63 -5.35 -3.47 -15.48
N ASP A 64 -5.85 -2.33 -14.99
CA ASP A 64 -5.28 -1.02 -15.33
C ASP A 64 -4.52 -0.33 -14.18
N ALA A 65 -4.67 -0.78 -12.93
CA ALA A 65 -3.99 -0.22 -11.76
C ALA A 65 -3.33 -1.31 -10.92
N ILE A 66 -2.01 -1.45 -11.08
CA ILE A 66 -1.20 -2.48 -10.43
C ILE A 66 -0.17 -1.82 -9.53
N HIS A 67 -0.11 -2.27 -8.28
CA HIS A 67 0.94 -1.91 -7.34
C HIS A 67 1.79 -3.15 -7.07
N VAL A 68 3.07 -3.06 -7.43
CA VAL A 68 4.05 -4.12 -7.23
C VAL A 68 4.99 -3.65 -6.14
N TYR A 69 5.18 -4.45 -5.09
CA TYR A 69 6.05 -4.07 -3.99
C TYR A 69 6.79 -5.29 -3.46
N ARG A 70 7.93 -5.04 -2.81
CA ARG A 70 8.67 -6.08 -2.10
C ARG A 70 8.19 -6.15 -0.66
N GLU A 71 8.04 -7.36 -0.17
CA GLU A 71 7.81 -7.67 1.24
C GLU A 71 8.77 -8.79 1.63
N THR A 72 9.79 -8.44 2.39
CA THR A 72 10.79 -9.38 2.88
C THR A 72 10.30 -10.04 4.15
N GLU A 73 10.01 -11.33 4.05
CA GLU A 73 9.72 -12.17 5.21
C GLU A 73 11.02 -12.47 5.99
N LEU A 74 11.11 -12.02 7.24
CA LEU A 74 12.31 -12.18 8.07
C LEU A 74 12.41 -13.53 8.79
N GLU A 75 11.31 -14.28 8.90
CA GLU A 75 11.21 -15.54 9.68
C GLU A 75 11.07 -16.80 8.81
N ASN A 76 11.50 -16.74 7.55
CA ASN A 76 11.42 -17.87 6.64
C ASN A 76 12.78 -18.58 6.46
N GLY A 77 12.79 -19.59 5.58
CA GLY A 77 13.97 -20.41 5.26
C GLY A 77 15.11 -19.69 4.53
N ASP A 78 15.00 -18.39 4.24
CA ASP A 78 16.09 -17.60 3.63
C ASP A 78 17.09 -17.09 4.69
N SER A 79 16.73 -17.17 5.98
CA SER A 79 17.60 -16.83 7.10
C SER A 79 18.53 -17.98 7.50
N ALA A 80 19.69 -17.64 8.04
CA ALA A 80 20.59 -18.59 8.66
C ALA A 80 20.42 -18.56 10.19
N THR A 81 20.23 -19.74 10.80
CA THR A 81 20.20 -19.90 12.26
C THR A 81 21.61 -20.07 12.80
N TYR A 82 21.99 -19.26 13.78
CA TYR A 82 23.26 -19.42 14.48
C TYR A 82 23.08 -20.33 15.70
N VAL A 83 23.82 -21.43 15.74
CA VAL A 83 23.81 -22.38 16.86
C VAL A 83 25.19 -22.44 17.51
N ALA A 84 25.22 -22.66 18.82
CA ALA A 84 26.46 -22.75 19.57
C ALA A 84 27.35 -23.88 19.03
N GLY A 85 28.66 -23.61 18.93
CA GLY A 85 29.64 -24.59 18.45
C GLY A 85 29.67 -24.79 16.92
N SER A 86 28.76 -24.17 16.16
CA SER A 86 28.86 -24.12 14.70
C SER A 86 29.74 -22.96 14.22
N SER A 87 30.48 -23.19 13.15
CA SER A 87 31.19 -22.13 12.44
C SER A 87 30.19 -21.27 11.68
N ILE A 88 30.19 -19.96 11.91
CA ILE A 88 29.42 -19.01 11.10
C ILE A 88 30.16 -18.78 9.79
N ARG A 89 29.55 -19.12 8.65
CA ARG A 89 30.15 -18.86 7.34
C ARG A 89 29.82 -17.45 6.89
N ALA A 90 30.67 -16.86 6.06
CA ALA A 90 30.39 -15.57 5.43
C ALA A 90 29.07 -15.57 4.65
N ALA A 91 28.69 -16.69 4.04
CA ALA A 91 27.41 -16.85 3.37
C ALA A 91 26.22 -16.71 4.33
N ASP A 92 26.29 -17.31 5.51
CA ASP A 92 25.23 -17.27 6.54
C ASP A 92 25.05 -15.83 7.07
N LEU A 93 26.17 -15.11 7.25
CA LEU A 93 26.15 -13.69 7.64
C LEU A 93 25.57 -12.80 6.53
N ASN A 94 26.01 -13.01 5.29
CA ASN A 94 25.53 -12.24 4.14
C ASN A 94 24.04 -12.46 3.86
N ALA A 95 23.52 -13.66 4.08
CA ALA A 95 22.09 -13.97 3.95
C ALA A 95 21.26 -13.14 4.95
N ASN A 96 21.60 -13.20 6.24
CA ASN A 96 20.91 -12.45 7.29
C ASN A 96 21.05 -10.93 7.09
N HIS A 97 22.23 -10.43 6.72
CA HIS A 97 22.43 -9.01 6.40
C HIS A 97 21.60 -8.56 5.19
N LYS A 98 21.46 -9.39 4.15
CA LYS A 98 20.65 -9.06 2.97
C LYS A 98 19.17 -8.98 3.34
N LEU A 99 18.66 -9.91 4.14
CA LEU A 99 17.29 -9.90 4.66
C LEU A 99 17.00 -8.61 5.44
N VAL A 100 17.83 -8.29 6.45
CA VAL A 100 17.66 -7.08 7.27
C VAL A 100 17.74 -5.81 6.41
N ARG A 101 18.68 -5.76 5.46
CA ARG A 101 18.80 -4.61 4.56
C ARG A 101 17.55 -4.43 3.69
N PHE A 102 16.99 -5.49 3.15
CA PHE A 102 15.81 -5.40 2.29
C PHE A 102 14.57 -5.01 3.08
N ALA A 103 14.33 -5.65 4.23
CA ALA A 103 13.25 -5.27 5.15
C ALA A 103 13.38 -3.81 5.63
N SER A 104 14.60 -3.33 5.88
CA SER A 104 14.82 -1.93 6.24
C SER A 104 14.51 -0.95 5.11
N GLN A 105 14.78 -1.32 3.85
CA GLN A 105 14.46 -0.48 2.69
C GLN A 105 12.95 -0.37 2.48
N GLU A 106 12.19 -1.41 2.85
CA GLU A 106 10.74 -1.49 2.67
C GLU A 106 9.96 -0.58 3.63
N GLN A 107 10.57 -0.13 4.73
CA GLN A 107 9.94 0.81 5.68
C GLN A 107 9.60 2.18 5.07
N ASN A 108 10.11 2.48 3.87
CA ASN A 108 9.91 3.74 3.16
C ASN A 108 8.96 3.60 1.95
N GLN A 109 8.10 2.58 1.94
CA GLN A 109 7.01 2.48 0.95
C GLN A 109 5.98 3.61 1.14
N ILE A 110 5.24 3.93 0.06
CA ILE A 110 4.20 4.94 0.00
C ILE A 110 3.01 4.49 0.85
N VAL A 111 2.46 5.44 1.62
CA VAL A 111 1.22 5.23 2.39
C VAL A 111 0.05 5.05 1.42
N THR A 112 -0.62 3.90 1.50
CA THR A 112 -1.87 3.63 0.77
C THR A 112 -3.08 3.78 1.67
N THR A 113 -4.27 3.68 1.08
CA THR A 113 -5.54 3.67 1.81
C THR A 113 -5.62 2.56 2.86
N GLU A 114 -4.97 1.42 2.62
CA GLU A 114 -4.98 0.29 3.56
C GLU A 114 -4.09 0.51 4.80
N ASP A 115 -3.10 1.40 4.70
CA ASP A 115 -2.25 1.77 5.84
C ASP A 115 -2.98 2.65 6.84
N ILE A 116 -4.08 3.29 6.42
CA ILE A 116 -4.95 4.10 7.25
C ILE A 116 -6.05 3.20 7.82
N ARG A 117 -5.94 2.86 9.10
CA ARG A 117 -6.97 2.08 9.79
C ARG A 117 -8.29 2.83 9.87
N ASP A 118 -9.38 2.08 9.99
CA ASP A 118 -10.70 2.67 10.27
C ASP A 118 -10.65 3.55 11.52
N SER A 119 -11.25 4.73 11.41
CA SER A 119 -11.24 5.75 12.48
C SER A 119 -9.84 6.21 12.92
N ALA A 120 -8.79 5.93 12.12
CA ALA A 120 -7.44 6.41 12.42
C ALA A 120 -7.33 7.93 12.30
N ILE A 121 -8.16 8.58 11.48
CA ILE A 121 -8.19 10.04 11.35
C ILE A 121 -9.22 10.60 12.33
N THR A 122 -8.72 11.16 13.42
CA THR A 122 -9.48 11.83 14.48
C THR A 122 -9.38 13.35 14.32
N SER A 123 -10.16 14.10 15.10
CA SER A 123 -10.07 15.57 15.12
C SER A 123 -8.66 16.07 15.46
N ALA A 124 -7.89 15.35 16.27
CA ALA A 124 -6.51 15.73 16.61
C ALA A 124 -5.54 15.70 15.42
N GLN A 125 -5.86 14.93 14.37
CA GLN A 125 -5.05 14.86 13.14
C GLN A 125 -5.53 15.85 12.07
N ILE A 126 -6.71 16.43 12.25
CA ILE A 126 -7.23 17.48 11.37
C ILE A 126 -6.85 18.81 11.99
N LYS A 127 -5.86 19.48 11.40
CA LYS A 127 -5.42 20.78 11.90
C LYS A 127 -6.56 21.80 11.76
N ASP A 128 -6.79 22.59 12.81
CA ASP A 128 -7.84 23.61 12.80
C ASP A 128 -7.66 24.58 11.62
N GLY A 129 -8.76 24.84 10.91
CA GLY A 129 -8.81 25.75 9.78
C GLY A 129 -8.16 25.24 8.48
N THR A 130 -7.77 23.96 8.39
CA THR A 130 -7.20 23.42 7.13
C THR A 130 -8.23 22.79 6.20
N ILE A 131 -9.43 22.45 6.68
CA ILE A 131 -10.54 22.02 5.82
C ILE A 131 -11.28 23.27 5.38
N VAL A 132 -11.14 23.64 4.11
CA VAL A 132 -11.82 24.78 3.50
C VAL A 132 -12.94 24.30 2.57
N ASP A 133 -13.78 25.22 2.09
CA ASP A 133 -14.93 24.90 1.22
C ASP A 133 -14.53 24.05 0.00
N GLY A 134 -13.33 24.27 -0.55
CA GLY A 134 -12.80 23.52 -1.70
C GLY A 134 -12.41 22.07 -1.41
N ASP A 135 -12.20 21.69 -0.14
CA ASP A 135 -11.91 20.31 0.25
C ASP A 135 -13.19 19.46 0.34
N ILE A 136 -14.36 20.10 0.41
CA ILE A 136 -15.66 19.45 0.50
C ILE A 136 -16.31 19.46 -0.89
N SER A 137 -16.64 18.28 -1.41
CA SER A 137 -17.34 18.17 -2.69
C SER A 137 -18.68 18.91 -2.66
N SER A 138 -19.05 19.61 -3.75
CA SER A 138 -20.39 20.21 -3.90
C SER A 138 -21.52 19.19 -3.93
N THR A 139 -21.20 17.92 -4.14
CA THR A 139 -22.14 16.78 -4.07
C THR A 139 -22.13 16.08 -2.71
N ALA A 140 -21.38 16.57 -1.72
CA ALA A 140 -21.31 15.97 -0.41
C ALA A 140 -22.65 16.10 0.35
N GLU A 141 -23.20 14.98 0.80
CA GLU A 141 -24.43 14.93 1.60
C GLU A 141 -24.13 15.12 3.10
N ILE A 142 -23.70 16.33 3.47
CA ILE A 142 -23.44 16.68 4.87
C ILE A 142 -24.76 16.94 5.57
N ALA A 143 -25.21 15.97 6.37
CA ALA A 143 -26.41 16.13 7.18
C ALA A 143 -26.28 17.35 8.11
N VAL A 144 -27.33 18.18 8.16
CA VAL A 144 -27.35 19.46 8.91
C VAL A 144 -26.97 19.29 10.38
N ASN A 145 -27.30 18.15 11.00
CA ASN A 145 -26.95 17.84 12.39
C ASN A 145 -25.45 17.58 12.62
N LYS A 146 -24.63 17.47 11.56
CA LYS A 146 -23.16 17.33 11.64
C LYS A 146 -22.43 18.67 11.55
N LEU A 147 -23.10 19.73 11.11
CA LEU A 147 -22.54 21.08 11.19
C LEU A 147 -22.59 21.51 12.65
N ALA A 148 -21.42 21.74 13.25
CA ALA A 148 -21.33 22.15 14.65
C ALA A 148 -22.13 23.44 14.84
N GLN A 149 -23.27 23.33 15.52
CA GLN A 149 -24.06 24.48 15.89
C GLN A 149 -23.28 25.17 17.02
N SER A 150 -22.49 26.19 16.69
CA SER A 150 -21.88 27.10 17.67
C SER A 150 -22.96 27.92 18.43
N GLY A 151 -24.23 27.69 18.10
CA GLY A 151 -25.40 28.39 18.57
C GLY A 151 -26.07 27.83 19.82
N THR A 152 -27.03 28.61 20.33
CA THR A 152 -27.99 28.16 21.34
C THR A 152 -29.18 27.45 20.70
N ASN A 153 -29.96 26.71 21.50
CA ASN A 153 -31.18 26.03 21.04
C ASN A 153 -32.09 26.98 20.25
N ARG A 154 -32.67 26.45 19.16
CA ARG A 154 -33.64 27.13 18.26
C ARG A 154 -33.04 28.21 17.34
N GLN A 155 -31.76 28.12 17.01
CA GLN A 155 -31.18 28.90 15.91
C GLN A 155 -31.50 28.26 14.55
N VAL A 156 -31.68 29.11 13.54
CA VAL A 156 -31.89 28.69 12.15
C VAL A 156 -30.53 28.83 11.45
N LEU A 157 -30.04 27.77 10.80
CA LEU A 157 -28.89 27.89 9.93
C LEU A 157 -29.25 28.82 8.78
N GLN A 158 -28.48 29.88 8.59
CA GLN A 158 -28.66 30.80 7.46
C GLN A 158 -27.65 30.44 6.37
N THR A 159 -27.98 30.73 5.12
CA THR A 159 -27.01 30.65 4.03
C THR A 159 -27.03 31.95 3.26
N ASN A 160 -25.87 32.42 2.82
CA ASN A 160 -25.73 33.63 2.00
C ASN A 160 -25.66 33.29 0.48
N GLY A 161 -26.03 32.06 0.12
CA GLY A 161 -25.89 31.50 -1.23
C GLY A 161 -24.52 30.90 -1.54
N THR A 162 -23.52 31.13 -0.69
CA THR A 162 -22.14 30.59 -0.85
C THR A 162 -21.75 29.75 0.36
N ASN A 163 -22.01 30.24 1.57
CA ASN A 163 -21.61 29.63 2.84
C ASN A 163 -22.81 29.51 3.80
N VAL A 164 -22.66 28.69 4.84
CA VAL A 164 -23.54 28.65 6.01
C VAL A 164 -23.05 29.70 7.02
N GLU A 165 -23.97 30.50 7.56
CA GLU A 165 -23.73 31.54 8.57
C GLU A 165 -24.63 31.33 9.80
#